data_AF-A0A7G8AG57-F1
#
_entry.id   AF-A0A7G8AG57-F1
#
_cell.length_a   1.000
_cell.length_b   1.000
_cell.length_c   1.000
_cell.angle_alpha   90.00
_cell.angle_beta   90.00
_cell.angle_gamma   90.00
#
_symmetry.space_group_name_H-M   'P 1'
#
loop_
_entity.id
_entity.type
_entity.pdbx_description
1 polymer ?
#
loop_
_entity_poly.entity_id
_entity_poly.type
_entity_poly.pdbx_seq_one_letter_code
_entity_poly.pdbx_strand_id
1 'polypeptide(L)'
;MPSGRGRRWPFEHICALLLELVKHSPGDFSYQRSRWSTELLAIKVRDVIGCPLHASTIRRWLPAAGLVWRRAAPTLRIRAPHKEEKMVAIHEALANAVRKTPYFTKMKWIFTSIPKLVLTGICAGSKSA
;
A
#
# COMPACT_ATOMS: atom_id res chain seq x y z
N MET A 1 10.84 -34.34 2.74
CA MET A 1 10.47 -33.78 1.41
C MET A 1 11.19 -32.45 1.26
N PRO A 2 12.12 -32.27 0.30
CA PRO A 2 12.76 -30.97 0.12
C PRO A 2 11.69 -29.98 -0.33
N SER A 3 11.65 -28.84 0.34
CA SER A 3 10.67 -27.77 0.14
C SER A 3 10.86 -27.08 -1.22
N GLY A 4 10.26 -27.62 -2.27
CA GLY A 4 10.01 -26.96 -3.56
C GLY A 4 11.24 -26.68 -4.44
N ARG A 5 10.99 -26.28 -5.69
CA ARG A 5 12.04 -25.83 -6.63
C ARG A 5 12.61 -24.50 -6.15
N GLY A 6 13.94 -24.40 -6.05
CA GLY A 6 14.64 -23.16 -5.75
C GLY A 6 14.28 -22.03 -6.74
N ARG A 7 14.31 -20.78 -6.27
CA ARG A 7 14.08 -19.60 -7.11
C ARG A 7 15.19 -19.53 -8.17
N ARG A 8 14.84 -19.83 -9.43
CA ARG A 8 15.76 -19.86 -10.58
C ARG A 8 16.18 -18.47 -11.07
N TRP A 9 15.43 -17.44 -10.69
CA TRP A 9 15.54 -16.09 -11.25
C TRP A 9 16.12 -15.12 -10.23
N PRO A 10 16.80 -14.04 -10.66
CA PRO A 10 17.45 -13.06 -9.79
C PRO A 10 16.38 -12.19 -9.10
N PHE A 11 15.74 -12.74 -8.07
CA PHE A 11 14.60 -12.17 -7.37
C PHE A 11 14.92 -10.78 -6.79
N GLU A 12 16.05 -10.64 -6.10
CA GLU A 12 16.48 -9.38 -5.48
C GLU A 12 16.64 -8.26 -6.53
N HIS A 13 17.32 -8.55 -7.64
CA HIS A 13 17.52 -7.58 -8.73
C HIS A 13 16.20 -7.14 -9.36
N ILE A 14 15.28 -8.09 -9.57
CA ILE A 14 13.95 -7.79 -10.11
C ILE A 14 13.15 -6.95 -9.11
N CYS A 15 13.22 -7.24 -7.81
CA CYS A 15 12.51 -6.47 -6.79
C CYS A 15 13.05 -5.03 -6.68
N ALA A 16 14.37 -4.86 -6.70
CA ALA A 16 14.99 -3.54 -6.73
C ALA A 16 14.55 -2.75 -7.97
N LEU A 17 14.57 -3.38 -9.15
CA LEU A 17 14.10 -2.76 -10.38
C LEU A 17 12.62 -2.36 -10.30
N LEU A 18 11.75 -3.22 -9.77
CA LEU A 18 10.33 -2.92 -9.61
C LEU A 18 10.10 -1.72 -8.68
N LEU A 19 10.87 -1.61 -7.59
CA LEU A 19 10.79 -0.46 -6.67
C LEU A 19 11.20 0.84 -7.34
N GLU A 20 12.24 0.82 -8.17
CA GLU A 20 12.65 2.00 -8.94
C GLU A 20 11.63 2.38 -10.01
N LEU A 21 11.09 1.40 -10.76
CA LEU A 21 10.09 1.66 -11.80
C LEU A 21 8.83 2.33 -11.25
N VAL A 22 8.39 1.97 -10.04
CA VAL A 22 7.19 2.55 -9.41
C VAL A 22 7.37 4.04 -9.06
N LYS A 23 8.60 4.54 -8.94
CA LYS A 23 8.87 5.98 -8.73
C LYS A 23 8.62 6.83 -9.98
N HIS A 24 8.62 6.19 -11.15
CA HIS A 24 8.45 6.84 -12.45
C HIS A 24 7.07 6.55 -13.03
N SER A 25 6.61 7.43 -13.93
CA SER A 25 5.40 7.20 -14.72
C SER A 25 5.74 6.27 -15.90
N PRO A 26 4.83 5.38 -16.34
CA PRO A 26 5.06 4.63 -17.58
C PRO A 26 5.26 5.55 -18.80
N GLY A 27 4.73 6.78 -18.75
CA GLY A 27 4.96 7.80 -19.78
C GLY A 27 6.44 8.19 -19.94
N ASP A 28 7.22 8.14 -18.87
CA ASP A 28 8.67 8.43 -18.91
C ASP A 28 9.43 7.40 -19.75
N PHE A 29 8.83 6.22 -19.97
CA PHE A 29 9.36 5.13 -20.77
C PHE A 29 8.65 4.98 -22.11
N SER A 30 8.02 6.05 -22.61
CA SER A 30 7.26 6.08 -23.89
C SER A 30 6.01 5.21 -23.94
N TYR A 31 5.51 4.71 -22.81
CA TYR A 31 4.23 3.98 -22.80
C TYR A 31 3.05 4.95 -22.75
N GLN A 32 2.03 4.71 -23.58
CA GLN A 32 0.79 5.52 -23.62
C GLN A 32 -0.08 5.39 -22.34
N ARG A 33 0.28 4.50 -21.41
CA ARG A 33 -0.51 4.26 -20.20
C ARG A 33 -0.11 5.23 -19.09
N SER A 34 -1.11 5.72 -18.37
CA SER A 34 -0.91 6.57 -17.18
C SER A 34 -0.51 5.80 -15.92
N ARG A 35 -0.61 4.45 -15.94
CA ARG A 35 -0.38 3.60 -14.76
C ARG A 35 0.38 2.34 -15.15
N TRP A 36 1.21 1.86 -14.24
CA TRP A 36 1.84 0.55 -14.36
C TRP A 36 0.78 -0.55 -14.40
N SER A 37 0.95 -1.53 -15.29
CA SER A 37 0.23 -2.80 -15.23
C SER A 37 1.24 -3.93 -15.02
N THR A 38 0.80 -5.08 -14.53
CA THR A 38 1.69 -6.24 -14.38
C THR A 38 2.26 -6.72 -15.71
N GLU A 39 1.54 -6.47 -16.81
CA GLU A 39 2.00 -6.77 -18.18
C GLU A 39 3.08 -5.78 -18.63
N LEU A 40 2.89 -4.48 -18.41
CA LEU A 40 3.90 -3.46 -18.73
C LEU A 40 5.18 -3.66 -17.91
N LEU A 41 5.04 -3.99 -16.62
CA LEU A 41 6.18 -4.35 -15.78
C LEU A 41 6.89 -5.60 -16.33
N ALA A 42 6.15 -6.60 -16.84
CA ALA A 42 6.75 -7.80 -17.42
C ALA A 42 7.53 -7.52 -18.70
N ILE A 43 7.01 -6.65 -19.55
CA ILE A 43 7.71 -6.18 -20.75
C ILE A 43 8.97 -5.42 -20.34
N LYS A 44 8.85 -4.44 -19.45
CA LYS A 44 10.01 -3.62 -19.06
C LYS A 44 11.10 -4.42 -18.35
N VAL A 45 10.73 -5.38 -17.50
CA VAL A 45 11.68 -6.28 -16.84
C VAL A 45 12.38 -7.19 -17.87
N ARG A 46 11.67 -7.63 -18.90
CA ARG A 46 12.26 -8.40 -20.01
C ARG A 46 13.27 -7.56 -20.78
N ASP A 47 12.95 -6.31 -21.07
CA ASP A 47 13.85 -5.41 -21.81
C ASP A 47 15.15 -5.13 -21.04
N VAL A 48 15.08 -5.01 -19.71
CA VAL A 48 16.24 -4.68 -18.86
C VAL A 48 17.08 -5.91 -18.50
N ILE A 49 16.43 -7.02 -18.14
CA ILE A 49 17.11 -8.21 -17.58
C ILE A 49 17.27 -9.33 -18.63
N GLY A 50 16.58 -9.22 -19.78
CA GLY A 50 16.56 -10.27 -20.80
C GLY A 50 15.76 -11.52 -20.40
N CYS A 51 15.08 -11.49 -19.26
CA CYS A 51 14.34 -12.63 -18.73
C CYS A 51 12.86 -12.56 -19.14
N PRO A 52 12.31 -13.57 -19.84
CA PRO A 52 10.91 -13.61 -20.19
C PRO A 52 10.06 -14.01 -18.97
N LEU A 53 9.71 -13.03 -18.14
CA LEU A 53 8.76 -13.23 -17.04
C LEU A 53 7.33 -13.08 -17.52
N HIS A 54 6.44 -13.91 -16.96
CA HIS A 54 5.00 -13.77 -17.11
C HIS A 54 4.44 -12.79 -16.08
N ALA A 55 3.40 -12.05 -16.44
CA ALA A 55 2.76 -11.05 -15.57
C ALA A 55 2.32 -11.62 -14.21
N SER A 56 1.88 -12.88 -14.17
CA SER A 56 1.48 -13.57 -12.93
C SER A 56 2.65 -13.80 -11.97
N THR A 57 3.88 -13.97 -12.48
CA THR A 57 5.08 -14.09 -11.64
C THR A 57 5.40 -12.77 -10.97
N ILE A 58 5.34 -11.66 -11.72
CA ILE A 58 5.52 -10.31 -11.16
C ILE A 58 4.43 -10.04 -10.10
N ARG A 59 3.17 -10.40 -10.38
CA ARG A 59 2.08 -10.26 -9.39
C ARG A 59 2.36 -10.99 -8.07
N ARG A 60 2.97 -12.19 -8.11
CA ARG A 60 3.36 -12.94 -6.90
C ARG A 60 4.54 -12.30 -6.17
N TRP A 61 5.43 -11.65 -6.89
CA TRP A 61 6.65 -11.07 -6.33
C TRP A 61 6.47 -9.67 -5.78
N LEU A 62 5.48 -8.91 -6.30
CA LEU A 62 5.15 -7.58 -5.83
C LEU A 62 4.96 -7.51 -4.30
N PRO A 63 4.13 -8.36 -3.65
CA PRO A 63 4.00 -8.35 -2.19
C PRO A 63 5.31 -8.67 -1.45
N ALA A 64 6.13 -9.56 -2.02
CA ALA A 64 7.42 -9.91 -1.43
C ALA A 64 8.45 -8.76 -1.56
N ALA A 65 8.29 -7.88 -2.55
CA ALA A 65 9.01 -6.62 -2.68
C ALA A 65 8.40 -5.48 -1.84
N GLY A 66 7.36 -5.75 -1.04
CA GLY A 66 6.64 -4.73 -0.26
C GLY A 66 5.68 -3.85 -1.08
N LEU A 67 5.45 -4.19 -2.35
CA LEU A 67 4.57 -3.45 -3.25
C LEU A 67 3.17 -4.10 -3.28
N VAL A 68 2.16 -3.37 -2.83
CA VAL A 68 0.76 -3.81 -2.85
C VAL A 68 -0.07 -2.88 -3.73
N TRP A 69 -0.91 -3.47 -4.58
CA TRP A 69 -1.85 -2.69 -5.38
C TRP A 69 -2.92 -2.08 -4.48
N ARG A 70 -2.78 -0.81 -4.14
CA ARG A 70 -3.85 -0.06 -3.49
C ARG A 70 -4.92 0.22 -4.53
N ARG A 71 -6.13 -0.30 -4.31
CA ARG A 71 -7.30 0.17 -5.06
C ARG A 71 -7.38 1.69 -4.83
N ALA A 72 -7.62 2.45 -5.90
CA ALA A 72 -7.96 3.85 -5.71
C ALA A 72 -9.22 3.89 -4.85
N ALA A 73 -9.14 4.51 -3.68
CA ALA A 73 -10.35 4.93 -3.01
C ALA A 73 -11.00 5.95 -3.96
N PRO A 74 -12.29 5.80 -4.31
CA PRO A 74 -12.98 6.83 -5.07
C PRO A 74 -13.09 8.07 -4.18
N THR A 75 -12.04 8.90 -4.21
CA THR A 75 -12.08 10.25 -3.66
C THR A 75 -12.85 11.07 -4.66
N LEU A 76 -14.17 11.18 -4.44
CA LEU A 76 -14.99 12.22 -5.04
C LEU A 76 -14.34 13.57 -4.71
N ARG A 77 -13.52 14.10 -5.63
CA ARG A 77 -12.99 15.48 -5.59
C ARG A 77 -14.07 16.48 -6.03
N ILE A 78 -15.30 16.26 -5.58
CA ILE A 78 -16.40 17.22 -5.74
C ILE A 78 -16.52 17.95 -4.41
N ARG A 79 -16.37 19.28 -4.45
CA ARG A 79 -16.61 20.12 -3.29
C ARG A 79 -18.11 20.04 -2.99
N ALA A 80 -18.49 19.47 -1.85
CA ALA A 80 -19.89 19.46 -1.46
C ALA A 80 -20.35 20.91 -1.25
N PRO A 81 -21.47 21.35 -1.88
CA PRO A 81 -21.88 22.75 -1.89
C PRO A 81 -22.19 23.32 -0.50
N HIS A 82 -22.58 22.47 0.46
CA HIS A 82 -22.91 22.84 1.85
C HIS A 82 -22.01 22.14 2.87
N LYS A 83 -20.72 21.95 2.54
CA LYS A 83 -19.79 21.23 3.42
C LYS A 83 -19.63 21.96 4.75
N GLU A 84 -19.44 23.27 4.69
CA GLU A 84 -19.16 24.14 5.82
C GLU A 84 -20.33 24.13 6.83
N GLU A 85 -21.57 24.27 6.36
CA GLU A 85 -22.79 24.17 7.19
C GLU A 85 -22.91 22.82 7.91
N LYS A 86 -22.69 21.72 7.18
CA LYS A 86 -22.76 20.36 7.76
C LYS A 86 -21.68 20.12 8.81
N MET A 87 -20.47 20.65 8.60
CA MET A 87 -19.38 20.54 9.57
C MET A 87 -19.74 21.27 10.88
N VAL A 88 -20.33 22.47 10.79
CA VAL A 88 -20.79 23.21 11.99
C VAL A 88 -21.83 22.41 12.75
N ALA A 89 -22.84 21.86 12.07
CA ALA A 89 -23.87 21.03 12.69
C ALA A 89 -23.29 19.76 13.37
N ILE A 90 -22.29 19.13 12.74
CA ILE A 90 -21.57 17.99 13.33
C ILE A 90 -20.81 18.41 14.59
N HIS A 91 -20.11 19.54 14.55
CA HIS A 91 -19.35 20.04 15.71
C HIS A 91 -20.26 20.41 16.88
N GLU A 92 -21.40 21.03 16.61
CA GLU A 92 -22.40 21.37 17.61
C GLU A 92 -23.04 20.12 18.24
N ALA A 93 -23.40 19.13 17.41
CA ALA A 93 -23.91 17.85 17.88
C ALA A 93 -22.90 17.11 18.77
N LEU A 94 -21.62 17.13 18.41
CA LEU A 94 -20.54 16.56 19.21
C LEU A 94 -20.36 17.29 20.55
N ALA A 95 -20.36 18.62 20.56
CA ALA A 95 -20.27 19.41 21.79
C ALA A 95 -21.46 19.14 22.73
N ASN A 96 -22.66 19.05 22.18
CA ASN A 96 -23.87 18.72 22.93
C ASN A 96 -23.88 17.29 23.46
N ALA A 97 -23.39 16.32 22.68
CA ALA A 97 -23.26 14.94 23.11
C ALA A 97 -22.27 14.80 24.29
N VAL A 98 -21.11 15.44 24.19
CA VAL A 98 -20.11 15.48 25.28
C VAL A 98 -20.67 16.11 26.55
N ARG A 99 -21.50 17.15 26.42
CA ARG A 99 -22.18 17.79 27.56
C ARG A 99 -23.25 16.89 28.21
N LYS A 100 -23.98 16.09 27.43
CA LYS A 100 -25.05 15.21 27.91
C LYS A 100 -24.55 13.92 28.55
N THR A 101 -23.41 13.39 28.10
CA THR A 101 -22.85 12.13 28.60
C THR A 101 -21.35 12.30 28.89
N PRO A 102 -20.96 12.70 30.13
CA PRO A 102 -19.56 12.97 30.47
C PRO A 102 -18.64 11.75 30.30
N TYR A 103 -19.21 10.53 30.32
CA TYR A 103 -18.47 9.28 30.09
C TYR A 103 -18.11 9.00 28.62
N PHE A 104 -18.68 9.71 27.65
CA PHE A 104 -18.40 9.51 26.22
C PHE A 104 -16.97 9.92 25.83
N THR A 105 -16.31 10.73 26.67
CA THR A 105 -14.92 11.17 26.48
C THR A 105 -13.89 10.05 26.66
N LYS A 106 -14.28 8.86 27.16
CA LYS A 106 -13.34 7.77 27.46
C LYS A 106 -12.96 6.89 26.25
N MET A 107 -13.72 6.91 25.15
CA MET A 107 -13.38 6.11 23.96
C MET A 107 -12.41 6.81 22.99
N LYS A 108 -12.22 8.13 23.11
CA LYS A 108 -11.29 8.88 22.25
C LYS A 108 -9.82 8.50 22.52
N TRP A 109 -9.50 8.08 23.75
CA TRP A 109 -8.16 7.69 24.16
C TRP A 109 -7.67 6.37 23.56
N ILE A 110 -8.57 5.43 23.23
CA ILE A 110 -8.17 4.13 22.68
C ILE A 110 -7.60 4.27 21.26
N PHE A 111 -8.03 5.29 20.50
CA PHE A 111 -7.56 5.51 19.12
C PHE A 111 -6.32 6.41 19.02
N THR A 112 -6.06 7.26 20.02
CA THR A 112 -4.90 8.16 20.05
C THR A 112 -3.70 7.61 20.82
N SER A 113 -3.89 6.60 21.68
CA SER A 113 -2.82 6.00 22.49
C SER A 113 -2.22 4.71 21.93
N ILE A 114 -2.60 4.30 20.72
CA ILE A 114 -1.79 3.33 19.97
C ILE A 114 -0.76 4.15 19.18
N PRO A 115 0.52 4.24 19.63
CA PRO A 115 1.54 4.80 18.76
C PRO A 115 1.55 3.98 17.47
N LYS A 116 1.57 4.67 16.32
CA LYS A 116 1.88 4.08 15.02
C LYS A 116 3.33 3.58 15.04
N LEU A 117 3.61 2.51 15.78
CA LEU A 117 4.85 1.76 15.66
C LEU A 117 4.64 0.72 14.56
N VAL A 118 4.66 1.18 13.31
CA VAL A 118 5.01 0.30 12.19
C VAL A 118 6.38 0.75 11.74
N LEU A 119 7.39 0.35 12.51
CA LEU A 119 8.75 0.22 12.04
C LEU A 119 9.05 -1.28 11.94
N THR A 120 9.36 -1.70 10.71
CA THR A 120 10.41 -2.65 10.32
C THR A 120 10.68 -3.84 11.24
N GLY A 121 10.49 -5.04 10.71
CA GLY A 121 10.85 -6.28 11.38
C GLY A 121 12.34 -6.42 11.69
N ILE A 122 12.66 -7.38 12.55
CA ILE A 122 13.92 -8.13 12.63
C ILE A 122 13.58 -9.49 13.28
N CYS A 123 14.09 -10.54 12.67
CA CYS A 123 14.11 -11.92 13.16
C CYS A 123 14.97 -12.06 14.43
N ALA A 124 14.56 -12.91 15.38
CA ALA A 124 15.49 -13.69 16.22
C ALA A 124 14.74 -14.87 16.84
N GLY A 125 15.29 -16.07 16.67
CA GLY A 125 14.64 -17.33 17.04
C GLY A 125 14.59 -17.62 18.53
N SER A 126 13.73 -18.56 18.89
CA SER A 126 13.72 -19.23 20.17
C SER A 126 13.97 -20.73 19.98
N LYS A 127 15.15 -21.17 20.41
CA LYS A 127 15.32 -22.44 21.16
C LYS A 127 14.34 -22.36 22.36
N SER A 128 13.67 -23.40 22.88
CA SER A 128 14.15 -24.72 23.27
C SER A 128 12.93 -25.59 23.68
N ALA A 129 13.02 -26.90 23.47
CA ALA A 129 12.72 -27.96 24.43
C ALA A 129 13.13 -29.29 23.81
#